data_AF-A0A7S4EXJ9-F1
#
_entry.id   AF-A0A7S4EXJ9-F1
#
_cell.length_a   1.000
_cell.length_b   1.000
_cell.length_c   1.000
_cell.angle_alpha   90.00
_cell.angle_beta   90.00
_cell.angle_gamma   90.00
#
_symmetry.space_group_name_H-M   'P 1'
#
loop_
_entity.id
_entity.type
_entity.pdbx_description
1 polymer ?
#
loop_
_entity_poly.entity_id
_entity_poly.type
_entity_poly.pdbx_seq_one_letter_code
_entity_poly.pdbx_strand_id
1 'polypeptide(L)'
;PWLARQFGAARRDERAREKNWSPFVWQGGLYAEYSLEPRLVLSINVDTGVGTPLLPLTTSGAMRTWLHKLGPVSGGTSAVYVPSHGVYIALAHVKLWKKKGAITSASTMMYKHFWYGFEARPPFRVLGASTPFTLPTQLDAPPSIQFATGLVLLSHSRELVASYGEMDCVATLATFPVESVVQSVLARKEGRAAMPLLSVLVLLRGGRGGRGRGDGDGDG
;
A
#
# COMPACT_ATOMS: atom_id res chain seq x y z
N PRO A 1 -27.61 -1.26 -2.50
CA PRO A 1 -26.35 -1.97 -2.11
C PRO A 1 -25.10 -1.24 -2.66
N TRP A 2 -24.05 -1.02 -1.87
CA TRP A 2 -22.84 -0.30 -2.29
C TRP A 2 -22.22 -0.85 -3.59
N LEU A 3 -22.15 -2.18 -3.74
CA LEU A 3 -21.67 -2.86 -4.95
C LEU A 3 -22.46 -2.47 -6.22
N ALA A 4 -23.79 -2.39 -6.15
CA ALA A 4 -24.62 -2.02 -7.29
C ALA A 4 -24.38 -0.56 -7.72
N ARG A 5 -24.05 0.33 -6.78
CA ARG A 5 -23.63 1.70 -7.11
C ARG A 5 -22.23 1.75 -7.70
N GLN A 6 -21.32 0.90 -7.21
CA GLN A 6 -19.94 0.84 -7.68
C GLN A 6 -19.83 0.29 -9.12
N PHE A 7 -20.62 -0.75 -9.45
CA PHE A 7 -20.52 -1.46 -10.72
C PHE A 7 -21.71 -1.26 -11.66
N GLY A 8 -22.75 -0.52 -11.25
CA GLY A 8 -24.00 -0.37 -12.01
C GLY A 8 -24.02 0.73 -13.07
N ALA A 9 -22.96 1.53 -13.21
CA ALA A 9 -22.92 2.55 -14.27
C ALA A 9 -22.74 1.90 -15.64
N ALA A 10 -23.73 2.12 -16.53
CA ALA A 10 -23.80 1.55 -17.86
C ALA A 10 -22.75 2.12 -18.82
N ARG A 11 -22.30 3.36 -18.59
CA ARG A 11 -21.26 4.02 -19.41
C ARG A 11 -19.93 4.09 -18.65
N ARG A 12 -18.84 3.85 -19.38
CA ARG A 12 -17.47 3.88 -18.84
C ARG A 12 -17.11 5.25 -18.25
N ASP A 13 -17.60 6.32 -18.83
CA ASP A 13 -17.31 7.71 -18.42
C ASP A 13 -18.06 8.12 -17.14
N GLU A 14 -19.10 7.36 -16.78
CA GLU A 14 -19.88 7.55 -15.55
C GLU A 14 -19.31 6.75 -14.37
N ARG A 15 -18.34 5.85 -14.62
CA ARG A 15 -17.64 5.13 -13.55
C ARG A 15 -16.63 6.04 -12.90
N ALA A 16 -16.56 6.00 -11.58
CA ALA A 16 -15.46 6.61 -10.84
C ALA A 16 -14.13 6.08 -11.42
N ARG A 17 -13.15 6.97 -11.62
CA ARG A 17 -11.80 6.56 -12.07
C ARG A 17 -11.23 5.55 -11.08
N GLU A 18 -11.16 4.30 -11.51
CA GLU A 18 -10.61 3.20 -10.72
C GLU A 18 -9.09 3.28 -10.74
N LYS A 19 -8.48 3.30 -9.56
CA LYS A 19 -7.03 3.37 -9.38
C LYS A 19 -6.66 2.63 -8.09
N ASN A 20 -5.36 2.37 -7.92
CA ASN A 20 -4.79 1.79 -6.70
C ASN A 20 -5.31 0.37 -6.41
N TRP A 21 -5.62 -0.42 -7.44
CA TRP A 21 -5.86 -1.85 -7.25
C TRP A 21 -4.54 -2.55 -6.93
N SER A 22 -4.57 -3.43 -5.93
CA SER A 22 -3.38 -4.15 -5.48
C SER A 22 -3.52 -5.64 -5.83
N PRO A 23 -2.82 -6.13 -6.87
CA PRO A 23 -2.90 -7.53 -7.27
C PRO A 23 -2.14 -8.44 -6.30
N PHE A 24 -2.58 -9.69 -6.19
CA PHE A 24 -1.86 -10.76 -5.48
C PHE A 24 -2.23 -12.12 -6.06
N VAL A 25 -1.36 -13.11 -5.83
CA VAL A 25 -1.55 -14.48 -6.33
C VAL A 25 -1.87 -15.41 -5.17
N TRP A 26 -2.88 -16.27 -5.36
CA TRP A 26 -3.23 -17.34 -4.43
C TRP A 26 -3.59 -18.62 -5.18
N GLN A 27 -2.93 -19.74 -4.84
CA GLN A 27 -3.12 -21.04 -5.51
C GLN A 27 -3.07 -20.97 -7.06
N GLY A 28 -2.18 -20.15 -7.60
CA GLY A 28 -2.04 -19.94 -9.05
C GLY A 28 -3.09 -19.02 -9.67
N GLY A 29 -4.13 -18.63 -8.93
CA GLY A 29 -5.12 -17.64 -9.36
C GLY A 29 -4.66 -16.20 -9.12
N LEU A 30 -5.06 -15.29 -10.01
CA LEU A 30 -4.87 -13.85 -9.87
C LEU A 30 -6.06 -13.22 -9.14
N TYR A 31 -5.75 -12.44 -8.12
CA TYR A 31 -6.74 -11.68 -7.35
C TYR A 31 -6.32 -10.21 -7.30
N ALA A 32 -7.29 -9.32 -7.10
CA ALA A 32 -7.05 -7.91 -6.89
C ALA A 32 -7.82 -7.41 -5.69
N GLU A 33 -7.12 -6.78 -4.76
CA GLU A 33 -7.76 -5.93 -3.76
C GLU A 33 -8.30 -4.68 -4.46
N TYR A 34 -9.62 -4.52 -4.41
CA TYR A 34 -10.32 -3.37 -4.96
C TYR A 34 -10.56 -2.29 -3.90
N SER A 35 -10.91 -2.70 -2.68
CA SER A 35 -11.14 -1.81 -1.55
C SER A 35 -10.79 -2.48 -0.23
N LEU A 36 -10.27 -1.68 0.71
CA LEU A 36 -10.07 -2.08 2.11
C LEU A 36 -11.31 -1.85 2.98
N GLU A 37 -12.17 -0.89 2.62
CA GLU A 37 -13.43 -0.64 3.32
C GLU A 37 -14.55 -0.19 2.36
N PRO A 38 -15.61 -1.01 2.19
CA PRO A 38 -15.71 -2.39 2.63
C PRO A 38 -14.64 -3.26 1.93
N ARG A 39 -14.10 -4.28 2.62
CA ARG A 39 -13.13 -5.21 2.05
C ARG A 39 -13.72 -5.92 0.84
N LEU A 40 -13.19 -5.60 -0.34
CA LEU A 40 -13.57 -6.23 -1.61
C LEU A 40 -12.33 -6.75 -2.31
N VAL A 41 -12.33 -8.06 -2.57
CA VAL A 41 -11.35 -8.73 -3.42
C VAL A 41 -12.06 -9.23 -4.67
N LEU A 42 -11.43 -9.05 -5.82
CA LEU A 42 -11.87 -9.59 -7.09
C LEU A 42 -11.01 -10.80 -7.44
N SER A 43 -11.64 -11.90 -7.85
CA SER A 43 -10.95 -12.96 -8.60
C SER A 43 -10.88 -12.54 -10.06
N ILE A 44 -9.70 -12.54 -10.66
CA ILE A 44 -9.47 -12.09 -12.03
C ILE A 44 -9.30 -13.32 -12.92
N ASN A 45 -10.17 -13.45 -13.93
CA ASN A 45 -9.93 -14.38 -15.01
C ASN A 45 -8.86 -13.78 -15.94
N VAL A 46 -7.69 -14.43 -16.03
CA VAL A 46 -6.53 -13.89 -16.74
C VAL A 46 -6.69 -13.89 -18.27
N ASP A 47 -7.55 -14.76 -18.81
CA ASP A 47 -7.78 -14.88 -20.25
C ASP A 47 -8.72 -13.78 -20.77
N THR A 48 -9.67 -13.36 -19.93
CA THR A 48 -10.73 -12.39 -20.30
C THR A 48 -10.56 -11.03 -19.64
N GLY A 49 -9.77 -10.94 -18.57
CA GLY A 49 -9.64 -9.76 -17.71
C GLY A 49 -10.86 -9.50 -16.81
N VAL A 50 -11.87 -10.37 -16.82
CA VAL A 50 -13.10 -10.17 -16.04
C VAL A 50 -12.83 -10.41 -14.55
N GLY A 51 -13.14 -9.41 -13.73
CA GLY A 51 -13.08 -9.49 -12.27
C GLY A 51 -14.42 -9.89 -11.65
N THR A 52 -14.43 -10.94 -10.84
CA THR A 52 -15.60 -11.40 -10.09
C THR A 52 -15.45 -11.10 -8.59
N PRO A 53 -16.37 -10.34 -7.97
CA PRO A 53 -16.36 -10.08 -6.54
C PRO A 53 -16.36 -11.37 -5.70
N LEU A 54 -15.40 -11.50 -4.80
CA LEU A 54 -15.45 -12.51 -3.74
C LEU A 54 -16.32 -12.01 -2.60
N LEU A 55 -17.38 -12.76 -2.30
CA LEU A 55 -18.32 -12.50 -1.23
C LEU A 55 -18.15 -13.54 -0.10
N PRO A 56 -18.50 -13.19 1.15
CA PRO A 56 -19.00 -11.88 1.60
C PRO A 56 -17.91 -10.81 1.64
N LEU A 57 -18.31 -9.52 1.67
CA LEU A 57 -17.39 -8.43 1.98
C LEU A 57 -16.93 -8.58 3.44
N THR A 58 -15.62 -8.59 3.68
CA THR A 58 -15.06 -9.03 4.96
C THR A 58 -14.22 -7.99 5.68
N THR A 59 -14.86 -6.95 6.19
CA THR A 59 -14.23 -6.06 7.18
C THR A 59 -14.79 -6.30 8.57
N SER A 60 -13.93 -6.49 9.57
CA SER A 60 -14.35 -6.50 10.97
C SER A 60 -14.83 -5.10 11.39
N GLY A 61 -15.75 -5.03 12.35
CA GLY A 61 -16.25 -3.73 12.87
C GLY A 61 -15.13 -2.86 13.47
N ALA A 62 -14.13 -3.48 14.10
CA ALA A 62 -12.97 -2.79 14.63
C ALA A 62 -12.10 -2.17 13.52
N MET A 63 -11.83 -2.93 12.45
CA MET A 63 -11.07 -2.44 11.30
C MET A 63 -11.83 -1.32 10.58
N ARG A 64 -13.14 -1.48 10.37
CA ARG A 64 -14.00 -0.42 9.82
C ARG A 64 -13.88 0.86 10.63
N THR A 65 -14.07 0.76 11.95
CA THR A 65 -13.97 1.92 12.86
C THR A 65 -12.60 2.58 12.80
N TRP A 66 -11.53 1.78 12.72
CA TRP A 66 -10.18 2.28 12.60
C TRP A 66 -9.93 3.00 11.27
N LEU A 67 -10.35 2.42 10.14
CA LEU A 67 -10.23 3.02 8.80
C LEU A 67 -11.03 4.33 8.71
N HIS A 68 -12.25 4.38 9.26
CA HIS A 68 -13.04 5.61 9.30
C HIS A 68 -12.36 6.73 10.10
N LYS A 69 -11.63 6.41 11.17
CA LYS A 69 -10.88 7.39 11.96
C LYS A 69 -9.67 7.95 11.19
N LEU A 70 -9.05 7.16 10.33
CA LEU A 70 -7.91 7.59 9.52
C LEU A 70 -8.31 8.42 8.30
N GLY A 71 -9.55 8.26 7.83
CA GLY A 71 -10.05 8.91 6.63
C GLY A 71 -9.89 8.04 5.38
N PRO A 72 -9.91 8.65 4.17
CA PRO A 72 -9.85 7.90 2.92
C PRO A 72 -8.56 7.09 2.80
N VAL A 73 -8.73 5.77 2.74
CA VAL A 73 -7.66 4.80 2.55
C VAL A 73 -7.60 4.43 1.08
N SER A 74 -6.39 4.21 0.58
CA SER A 74 -6.14 3.72 -0.76
C SER A 74 -5.06 2.65 -0.72
N GLY A 75 -5.17 1.67 -1.63
CA GLY A 75 -4.21 0.59 -1.77
C GLY A 75 -2.80 1.12 -2.05
N GLY A 76 -1.79 0.28 -1.90
CA GLY A 76 -0.40 0.64 -2.15
C GLY A 76 0.29 -0.47 -2.93
N THR A 77 0.84 -1.43 -2.21
CA THR A 77 1.64 -2.49 -2.81
C THR A 77 0.82 -3.73 -3.12
N SER A 78 1.28 -4.54 -4.07
CA SER A 78 0.86 -5.95 -4.15
C SER A 78 1.10 -6.65 -2.81
N ALA A 79 0.20 -7.54 -2.43
CA ALA A 79 0.33 -8.28 -1.18
C ALA A 79 1.29 -9.46 -1.35
N VAL A 80 2.17 -9.67 -0.37
CA VAL A 80 3.10 -10.80 -0.34
C VAL A 80 2.70 -11.80 0.73
N TYR A 81 2.75 -13.07 0.37
CA TYR A 81 2.51 -14.16 1.30
C TYR A 81 3.73 -14.35 2.20
N VAL A 82 3.50 -14.43 3.52
CA VAL A 82 4.52 -14.70 4.53
C VAL A 82 4.28 -16.11 5.10
N PRO A 83 4.97 -17.15 4.59
CA PRO A 83 4.65 -18.54 4.91
C PRO A 83 4.77 -18.88 6.39
N SER A 84 5.75 -18.32 7.09
CA SER A 84 5.99 -18.59 8.52
C SER A 84 4.85 -18.15 9.43
N HIS A 85 3.95 -17.28 8.96
CA HIS A 85 2.79 -16.80 9.72
C HIS A 85 1.45 -17.13 9.04
N GLY A 86 1.47 -17.70 7.84
CA GLY A 86 0.24 -18.06 7.12
C GLY A 86 -0.65 -16.85 6.79
N VAL A 87 -0.07 -15.70 6.48
CA VAL A 87 -0.78 -14.45 6.17
C VAL A 87 -0.22 -13.76 4.94
N TYR A 88 -1.04 -12.94 4.29
CA TYR A 88 -0.54 -11.93 3.35
C TYR A 88 -0.29 -10.61 4.08
N ILE A 89 0.74 -9.87 3.66
CA ILE A 89 1.11 -8.55 4.13
C ILE A 89 1.18 -7.57 2.96
N ALA A 90 0.71 -6.34 3.16
CA ALA A 90 0.78 -5.27 2.19
C ALA A 90 0.90 -3.89 2.86
N LEU A 91 1.26 -2.89 2.06
CA LEU A 91 1.19 -1.47 2.43
C LEU A 91 -0.02 -0.82 1.78
N ALA A 92 -0.73 -0.03 2.56
CA ALA A 92 -1.72 0.92 2.09
C ALA A 92 -1.33 2.33 2.56
N HIS A 93 -1.98 3.34 1.99
CA HIS A 93 -1.74 4.73 2.35
C HIS A 93 -3.03 5.47 2.69
N VAL A 94 -2.88 6.50 3.53
CA VAL A 94 -3.93 7.44 3.93
C VAL A 94 -3.44 8.85 3.73
N LYS A 95 -4.38 9.75 3.41
CA LYS A 95 -4.11 11.19 3.33
C LYS A 95 -4.46 11.83 4.67
N LEU A 96 -3.45 12.26 5.40
CA LEU A 96 -3.63 13.01 6.65
C LEU A 96 -3.39 14.49 6.40
N TRP A 97 -4.24 15.34 6.97
CA TRP A 97 -4.11 16.79 6.85
C TRP A 97 -3.50 17.36 8.14
N LYS A 98 -2.39 18.08 8.04
CA LYS A 98 -1.80 18.82 9.18
C LYS A 98 -2.64 20.06 9.49
N LYS A 99 -3.77 19.90 10.18
CA LYS A 99 -4.40 20.91 11.06
C LYS A 99 -5.60 20.31 11.80
N LYS A 100 -5.76 20.65 13.09
CA LYS A 100 -7.05 20.52 13.80
C LYS A 100 -7.94 21.68 13.32
N GLY A 101 -8.91 21.41 12.46
CA GLY A 101 -9.87 22.41 11.97
C GLY A 101 -10.30 22.20 10.52
N ALA A 102 -11.04 23.17 9.96
CA ALA A 102 -11.45 23.17 8.57
C ALA A 102 -10.23 23.09 7.62
N ILE A 103 -10.36 22.34 6.53
CA ILE A 103 -9.36 22.29 5.46
C ILE A 103 -9.22 23.70 4.91
N THR A 104 -8.09 24.36 5.18
CA THR A 104 -7.79 25.68 4.61
C THR A 104 -6.73 25.53 3.52
N SER A 105 -6.54 26.59 2.72
CA SER A 105 -5.45 26.68 1.73
C SER A 105 -4.05 26.48 2.32
N ALA A 106 -3.90 26.61 3.65
CA ALA A 106 -2.64 26.39 4.36
C ALA A 106 -2.49 24.96 4.94
N SER A 107 -3.50 24.09 4.79
CA SER A 107 -3.42 22.72 5.30
C SER A 107 -2.51 21.88 4.40
N THR A 108 -1.38 21.43 4.93
CA THR A 108 -0.48 20.53 4.21
C THR A 108 -0.99 19.09 4.33
N MET A 109 -1.33 18.49 3.19
CA MET A 109 -1.66 17.07 3.09
C MET A 109 -0.36 16.25 3.14
N MET A 110 -0.37 15.17 3.90
CA MET A 110 0.72 14.20 3.96
C MET A 110 0.20 12.80 3.74
N TYR A 111 0.88 12.05 2.88
CA TYR A 111 0.68 10.61 2.78
C TYR A 111 1.35 9.92 3.96
N LYS A 112 0.57 9.11 4.67
CA LYS A 112 1.09 8.14 5.65
C LYS A 112 0.80 6.74 5.14
N HIS A 113 1.68 5.82 5.50
CA HIS A 113 1.57 4.41 5.17
C HIS A 113 1.19 3.62 6.41
N PHE A 114 0.58 2.47 6.22
CA PHE A 114 0.42 1.49 7.29
C PHE A 114 0.52 0.09 6.70
N TRP A 115 1.06 -0.82 7.49
CA TRP A 115 1.01 -2.23 7.17
C TRP A 115 -0.38 -2.76 7.50
N TYR A 116 -0.88 -3.66 6.68
CA TYR A 116 -2.01 -4.48 7.02
C TYR A 116 -1.76 -5.91 6.56
N GLY A 117 -2.48 -6.83 7.19
CA GLY A 117 -2.39 -8.24 6.85
C GLY A 117 -3.75 -8.89 6.79
N PHE A 118 -3.86 -9.92 5.98
CA PHE A 118 -5.10 -10.65 5.78
C PHE A 118 -4.87 -12.15 5.66
N GLU A 119 -5.97 -12.90 5.84
CA GLU A 119 -5.95 -14.36 5.79
C GLU A 119 -5.36 -14.88 4.48
N ALA A 120 -4.57 -15.95 4.55
CA ALA A 120 -3.99 -16.58 3.37
C ALA A 120 -4.99 -17.36 2.51
N ARG A 121 -6.26 -17.43 2.90
CA ARG A 121 -7.31 -18.14 2.17
C ARG A 121 -8.53 -17.24 2.05
N PRO A 122 -9.39 -17.45 1.03
CA PRO A 122 -10.67 -16.78 0.93
C PRO A 122 -11.47 -16.89 2.25
N PRO A 123 -12.19 -15.82 2.64
CA PRO A 123 -12.47 -14.63 1.85
C PRO A 123 -11.44 -13.50 2.05
N PHE A 124 -10.19 -13.82 2.43
CA PHE A 124 -9.08 -12.86 2.58
C PHE A 124 -9.40 -11.73 3.57
N ARG A 125 -9.91 -12.11 4.75
CA ARG A 125 -10.32 -11.17 5.78
C ARG A 125 -9.13 -10.40 6.32
N VAL A 126 -9.27 -9.09 6.50
CA VAL A 126 -8.23 -8.27 7.13
C VAL A 126 -8.12 -8.65 8.61
N LEU A 127 -6.93 -9.06 9.02
CA LEU A 127 -6.60 -9.51 10.36
C LEU A 127 -6.22 -8.35 11.28
N GLY A 128 -5.56 -7.35 10.73
CA GLY A 128 -5.07 -6.21 11.50
C GLY A 128 -4.33 -5.20 10.63
N ALA A 129 -3.91 -4.11 11.27
CA ALA A 129 -3.14 -3.04 10.66
C ALA A 129 -2.27 -2.33 11.70
N SER A 130 -1.09 -1.88 11.27
CA SER A 130 -0.16 -1.10 12.09
C SER A 130 -0.69 0.31 12.35
N THR A 131 0.00 1.06 13.21
CA THR A 131 -0.16 2.51 13.25
C THR A 131 0.35 3.14 11.95
N PRO A 132 -0.24 4.26 11.49
CA PRO A 132 0.29 4.97 10.32
C PRO A 132 1.68 5.57 10.59
N PHE A 133 2.56 5.50 9.60
CA PHE A 133 3.95 5.98 9.65
C PHE A 133 4.37 6.64 8.32
N THR A 134 5.53 7.30 8.33
CA THR A 134 6.20 7.81 7.11
C THR A 134 7.29 6.82 6.74
N LEU A 135 7.38 6.44 5.47
CA LEU A 135 8.47 5.58 5.02
C LEU A 135 9.79 6.35 5.16
N PRO A 136 10.94 5.66 5.34
CA PRO A 136 12.24 6.32 5.34
C PRO A 136 12.43 7.23 4.12
N THR A 137 13.23 8.29 4.21
CA THR A 137 13.40 9.26 3.13
C THR A 137 14.85 9.44 2.71
N GLN A 138 15.08 9.64 1.42
CA GLN A 138 16.37 10.07 0.87
C GLN A 138 16.52 11.60 0.77
N LEU A 139 15.41 12.32 0.98
CA LEU A 139 15.34 13.77 0.87
C LEU A 139 15.75 14.44 2.18
N ASP A 140 16.30 15.65 2.08
CA ASP A 140 16.76 16.45 3.23
C ASP A 140 15.63 16.85 4.18
N ALA A 141 14.39 16.86 3.69
CA ALA A 141 13.18 17.14 4.47
C ALA A 141 12.17 16.00 4.34
N PRO A 142 11.35 15.74 5.38
CA PRO A 142 10.30 14.73 5.30
C PRO A 142 9.31 15.02 4.14
N PRO A 143 9.16 14.09 3.17
CA PRO A 143 8.26 14.30 2.03
C PRO A 143 6.80 14.33 2.48
N SER A 144 6.02 15.24 1.88
CA SER A 144 4.56 15.23 2.01
C SER A 144 3.92 14.13 1.16
N ILE A 145 4.58 13.70 0.09
CA ILE A 145 4.11 12.66 -0.83
C ILE A 145 5.09 11.50 -0.85
N GLN A 146 4.61 10.33 -0.44
CA GLN A 146 5.26 9.06 -0.63
C GLN A 146 4.21 8.08 -1.15
N PHE A 147 4.59 7.21 -2.08
CA PHE A 147 3.68 6.25 -2.68
C PHE A 147 4.34 4.88 -2.86
N ALA A 148 4.00 3.93 -1.99
CA ALA A 148 4.47 2.56 -2.10
C ALA A 148 3.81 1.82 -3.27
N THR A 149 4.62 1.13 -4.07
CA THR A 149 4.20 0.47 -5.32
C THR A 149 4.53 -1.02 -5.33
N GLY A 150 5.72 -1.39 -4.86
CA GLY A 150 6.17 -2.77 -4.84
C GLY A 150 6.48 -3.25 -3.42
N LEU A 151 6.26 -4.54 -3.21
CA LEU A 151 6.63 -5.24 -1.98
C LEU A 151 7.07 -6.64 -2.35
N VAL A 152 8.24 -7.05 -1.85
CA VAL A 152 8.78 -8.41 -2.05
C VAL A 152 9.26 -8.98 -0.73
N LEU A 153 9.11 -10.30 -0.58
CA LEU A 153 9.67 -11.06 0.55
C LEU A 153 11.02 -11.65 0.13
N LEU A 154 12.07 -11.29 0.85
CA LEU A 154 13.39 -11.92 0.76
C LEU A 154 13.46 -13.05 1.81
N SER A 155 13.10 -14.26 1.39
CA SER A 155 12.98 -15.42 2.30
C SER A 155 14.29 -15.77 3.02
N HIS A 156 15.44 -15.55 2.38
CA HIS A 156 16.76 -15.87 2.95
C HIS A 156 17.17 -14.92 4.09
N SER A 157 16.86 -13.62 3.98
CA SER A 157 17.14 -12.64 5.03
C SER A 157 15.96 -12.39 5.97
N ARG A 158 14.79 -12.96 5.67
CA ARG A 158 13.52 -12.74 6.40
C ARG A 158 13.15 -11.25 6.45
N GLU A 159 13.29 -10.58 5.31
CA GLU A 159 12.99 -9.16 5.15
C GLU A 159 11.92 -8.93 4.09
N LEU A 160 11.15 -7.87 4.28
CA LEU A 160 10.30 -7.28 3.27
C LEU A 160 11.04 -6.09 2.64
N VAL A 161 11.08 -6.01 1.32
CA VAL A 161 11.59 -4.85 0.60
C VAL A 161 10.43 -4.12 -0.03
N ALA A 162 10.21 -2.88 0.36
CA ALA A 162 9.21 -2.01 -0.24
C ALA A 162 9.87 -1.05 -1.23
N SER A 163 9.27 -0.89 -2.41
CA SER A 163 9.62 0.17 -3.36
C SER A 163 8.57 1.26 -3.34
N TYR A 164 9.02 2.52 -3.37
CA TYR A 164 8.14 3.68 -3.28
C TYR A 164 8.71 4.90 -3.98
N GLY A 165 7.81 5.76 -4.46
CA GLY A 165 8.15 7.09 -4.95
C GLY A 165 8.10 8.12 -3.84
N GLU A 166 8.97 9.12 -3.89
CA GLU A 166 8.98 10.30 -3.02
C GLU A 166 8.81 11.56 -3.86
N MET A 167 7.83 12.40 -3.49
CA MET A 167 7.49 13.65 -4.18
C MET A 167 7.26 13.49 -5.70
N ASP A 168 6.83 12.30 -6.14
CA ASP A 168 6.66 11.92 -7.55
C ASP A 168 7.94 12.10 -8.41
N CYS A 169 9.12 12.19 -7.78
CA CYS A 169 10.39 12.51 -8.45
C CYS A 169 11.53 11.52 -8.15
N VAL A 170 11.50 10.86 -7.00
CA VAL A 170 12.59 9.98 -6.54
C VAL A 170 12.03 8.59 -6.28
N ALA A 171 12.73 7.55 -6.74
CA ALA A 171 12.43 6.17 -6.39
C ALA A 171 13.34 5.71 -5.24
N THR A 172 12.75 5.08 -4.23
CA THR A 172 13.43 4.60 -3.03
C THR A 172 13.03 3.16 -2.74
N LEU A 173 13.97 2.41 -2.14
CA LEU A 173 13.73 1.10 -1.54
C LEU A 173 13.97 1.20 -0.03
N ALA A 174 13.19 0.46 0.75
CA ALA A 174 13.43 0.28 2.18
C ALA A 174 13.22 -1.18 2.57
N THR A 175 14.02 -1.67 3.53
CA THR A 175 13.91 -3.03 4.05
C THR A 175 13.32 -3.03 5.45
N PHE A 176 12.50 -4.04 5.74
CA PHE A 176 11.80 -4.19 7.01
C PHE A 176 11.90 -5.65 7.47
N PRO A 177 12.32 -5.91 8.71
CA PRO A 177 12.28 -7.27 9.26
C PRO A 177 10.85 -7.81 9.26
N VAL A 178 10.65 -9.03 8.72
CA VAL A 178 9.32 -9.65 8.60
C VAL A 178 8.62 -9.72 9.96
N GLU A 179 9.34 -10.13 11.01
CA GLU A 179 8.76 -10.29 12.34
C GLU A 179 8.23 -8.96 12.88
N SER A 180 9.00 -7.88 12.76
CA SER A 180 8.58 -6.54 13.20
C SER A 180 7.31 -6.08 12.47
N VAL A 181 7.22 -6.34 11.16
CA VAL A 181 6.04 -6.00 10.38
C VAL A 181 4.84 -6.83 10.81
N VAL A 182 4.98 -8.15 10.91
CA VAL A 182 3.90 -9.05 11.34
C VAL A 182 3.40 -8.70 12.73
N GLN A 183 4.30 -8.45 13.69
CA GLN A 183 3.93 -8.00 15.04
C GLN A 183 3.19 -6.67 14.99
N SER A 184 3.63 -5.70 14.17
CA SER A 184 2.93 -4.41 14.06
C SER A 184 1.48 -4.55 13.54
N VAL A 185 1.21 -5.57 12.73
CA VAL A 185 -0.10 -5.87 12.16
C VAL A 185 -0.98 -6.68 13.11
N LEU A 186 -0.41 -7.71 13.75
CA LEU A 186 -1.15 -8.72 14.51
C LEU A 186 -1.16 -8.49 16.03
N ALA A 187 -0.26 -7.68 16.61
CA ALA A 187 -0.14 -7.51 18.06
C ALA A 187 -1.43 -7.03 18.74
N ARG A 188 -2.27 -6.26 18.06
CA ARG A 188 -3.58 -5.82 18.59
C ARG A 188 -4.56 -6.97 18.81
N LYS A 189 -4.46 -8.04 18.01
CA LYS A 189 -5.22 -9.28 18.22
C LYS A 189 -4.74 -10.03 19.46
N GLU A 190 -3.47 -9.88 19.79
CA GLU A 190 -2.80 -10.58 20.90
C GLU A 190 -2.78 -9.79 22.22
N GLY A 191 -3.38 -8.59 22.28
CA GLY A 191 -3.36 -7.75 23.46
C GLY A 191 -1.98 -7.16 23.81
N ARG A 192 -1.04 -7.14 22.85
CA ARG A 192 0.33 -6.65 23.03
C ARG A 192 0.48 -5.21 22.54
N ALA A 193 1.36 -4.45 23.18
CA ALA A 193 1.71 -3.09 22.75
C ALA A 193 2.41 -3.14 21.38
N ALA A 194 2.03 -2.22 20.47
CA ALA A 194 2.64 -2.14 19.16
C ALA A 194 4.10 -1.66 19.28
N MET A 195 5.04 -2.49 18.82
CA MET A 195 6.46 -2.13 18.75
C MET A 195 6.70 -1.08 17.65
N PRO A 196 7.58 -0.08 17.87
CA PRO A 196 8.01 0.80 16.80
C PRO A 196 8.76 0.00 15.74
N LEU A 197 8.44 0.25 14.47
CA LEU A 197 9.11 -0.36 13.32
C LEU A 197 10.51 0.26 13.20
N LEU A 198 11.51 -0.33 13.83
CA LEU A 198 12.91 -0.02 13.54
C LEU A 198 13.19 -0.41 12.08
N SER A 199 13.60 0.56 11.27
CA SER A 199 13.82 0.40 9.83
C SER A 199 15.32 0.43 9.55
N VAL A 200 15.86 -0.56 8.83
CA VAL A 200 17.17 -0.44 8.20
C VAL A 200 16.93 0.14 6.81
N LEU A 201 17.55 1.28 6.52
CA LEU A 201 17.45 1.93 5.22
C LEU A 201 18.66 1.52 4.37
N VAL A 202 18.46 0.70 3.36
CA VAL A 202 19.47 0.45 2.32
C VAL A 202 19.12 1.34 1.12
N LEU A 203 19.89 2.41 0.92
CA LEU A 203 19.70 3.35 -0.18
C LEU A 203 20.48 2.92 -1.41
N LEU A 204 19.76 2.59 -2.49
CA LEU A 204 20.34 2.49 -3.82
C LEU A 204 20.11 3.84 -4.53
N ARG A 205 21.09 4.74 -4.48
CA ARG A 205 21.09 5.93 -5.36
C ARG A 205 21.42 5.47 -6.78
N GLY A 206 20.43 5.54 -7.68
CA GLY A 206 20.70 5.45 -9.11
C GLY A 206 21.66 6.56 -9.51
N GLY A 207 22.81 6.21 -10.10
CA GLY A 207 23.78 7.18 -10.58
C GLY A 207 23.09 8.20 -11.49
N ARG A 208 23.35 9.49 -11.28
CA ARG A 208 22.90 10.53 -12.22
C ARG A 208 23.41 10.13 -13.60
N GLY A 209 22.50 9.74 -14.49
CA GLY A 209 22.82 9.60 -15.91
C GLY A 209 23.39 10.93 -16.37
N GLY A 210 24.70 10.96 -16.60
CA GLY A 210 25.38 12.11 -17.13
C GLY A 210 24.72 12.45 -18.46
N ARG A 211 23.99 13.57 -18.50
CA ARG A 211 23.72 14.23 -19.78
C ARG A 211 25.10 14.64 -20.29
N GLY A 212 25.65 13.85 -21.21
CA GLY A 212 26.79 14.27 -22.00
C GLY A 212 26.42 15.61 -22.61
N ARG A 213 27.07 16.67 -22.14
CA ARG A 213 27.20 17.90 -22.93
C ARG A 213 28.07 17.47 -24.11
N GLY A 214 27.46 17.37 -25.29
CA GLY A 214 28.22 17.40 -26.51
C GLY A 214 28.86 18.77 -26.59
N ASP A 215 30.18 18.83 -26.41
CA ASP A 215 30.98 19.95 -26.84
C ASP A 215 30.89 19.97 -28.37
N GLY A 216 30.12 20.92 -28.89
CA GLY A 216 30.13 21.27 -30.30
C GLY A 216 31.27 22.26 -30.52
N ASP A 217 32.44 21.75 -30.88
CA ASP A 217 33.42 22.53 -31.63
C ASP A 217 32.79 22.87 -32.99
N GLY A 218 32.70 24.17 -33.27
CA GLY A 218 32.23 24.71 -34.54
C GLY A 218 33.02 25.97 -34.86
N ASP A 219 33.88 25.83 -35.85
CA ASP A 219 34.85 26.79 -36.38
C ASP A 219 34.31 28.21 -36.63
N GLY A 220 35.20 29.19 -36.39
CA GLY A 220 35.12 30.58 -36.83
C GLY A 220 36.49 31.23 -36.74
#